data_AF-A0A7L0IQJ7-F1
#
_entry.id   AF-A0A7L0IQJ7-F1
#
_cell.length_a   1.000
_cell.length_b   1.000
_cell.length_c   1.000
_cell.angle_alpha   90.00
_cell.angle_beta   90.00
_cell.angle_gamma   90.00
#
_symmetry.space_group_name_H-M   'P 1'
#
loop_
_entity.id
_entity.type
_entity.pdbx_description
1 polymer ?
#
loop_
_entity_poly.entity_id
_entity_poly.type
_entity_poly.pdbx_seq_one_letter_code
_entity_poly.pdbx_strand_id
1 'polypeptide(L)'
;ESILFFFFSCLNDYNSQITCTWMDFFFFYDLVGMILYHRDNVIMENKEMYCKRQTENDLHETPDVYVHWVCRNSTDYFGFGVQDIYGFKPKKMLQAELNVDLFQNVQPLPPQNLSVSSMTSGDFLLTWKTADGSQMLGSVLEYEVTYKREWESWEGAASLLLSNTTHCSLSREDLFPGSSYTARVRARPGQASGFSGLYSEWSMEASWKTPEGGLQPRNLRCLFNGGDRLTCSWEVKKAITTSVLFGLFFRVAPASEEEECSPVHEKSLPHIPYVVQSCEILVSNSSSQSQYSVSVRAKTEEKLIETYKNIQVLPPANVSVTATENQEYELRWTKHTMGYSFITQRYQVEYWENNQYEKVT
;
A
#
# COMPACT_ATOMS: atom_id res chain seq x y z
N GLU A 1 -38.58 -8.13 -6.48
CA GLU A 1 -39.78 -8.41 -5.64
C GLU A 1 -39.31 -8.70 -4.22
N SER A 2 -40.05 -8.30 -3.18
CA SER A 2 -39.64 -8.62 -1.80
C SER A 2 -39.85 -10.11 -1.51
N ILE A 3 -39.09 -10.67 -0.55
CA ILE A 3 -39.23 -12.08 -0.17
C ILE A 3 -40.65 -12.41 0.33
N LEU A 4 -41.31 -11.41 0.93
CA LEU A 4 -42.70 -11.50 1.39
C LEU A 4 -43.64 -11.82 0.22
N PHE A 5 -43.49 -11.13 -0.91
CA PHE A 5 -44.32 -11.37 -2.10
C PHE A 5 -43.95 -12.68 -2.82
N PHE A 6 -42.69 -13.11 -2.75
CA PHE A 6 -42.26 -14.37 -3.35
C PHE A 6 -42.97 -15.58 -2.74
N PHE A 7 -43.18 -15.59 -1.42
CA PHE A 7 -43.89 -16.66 -0.71
C PHE A 7 -45.37 -16.35 -0.46
N PHE A 8 -45.90 -15.27 -1.04
CA PHE A 8 -47.27 -14.84 -0.81
C PHE A 8 -48.25 -15.63 -1.69
N SER A 9 -49.29 -16.17 -1.06
CA SER A 9 -50.40 -16.82 -1.75
C SER A 9 -51.71 -16.53 -1.01
N CYS A 10 -52.81 -16.33 -1.75
CA CYS A 10 -54.14 -16.13 -1.19
C CYS A 10 -55.15 -17.04 -1.88
N LEU A 11 -56.01 -17.64 -1.07
CA LEU A 11 -57.15 -18.44 -1.50
C LEU A 11 -58.42 -17.86 -0.86
N ASN A 12 -59.54 -17.93 -1.57
CA ASN A 12 -60.84 -17.52 -1.06
C ASN A 12 -61.88 -18.62 -1.32
N ASP A 13 -62.94 -18.65 -0.50
CA ASP A 13 -64.04 -19.61 -0.63
C ASP A 13 -65.20 -19.10 -1.51
N TYR A 14 -65.04 -17.92 -2.10
CA TYR A 14 -66.04 -17.19 -2.88
C TYR A 14 -67.40 -16.99 -2.18
N ASN A 15 -67.41 -17.11 -0.85
CA ASN A 15 -68.60 -16.98 -0.02
C ASN A 15 -68.40 -15.88 1.02
N SER A 16 -67.43 -16.06 1.92
CA SER A 16 -67.18 -15.08 2.98
C SER A 16 -65.74 -15.00 3.48
N GLN A 17 -64.85 -15.92 3.10
CA GLN A 17 -63.52 -16.05 3.71
C GLN A 17 -62.39 -15.94 2.69
N ILE A 18 -61.34 -15.23 3.10
CA ILE A 18 -60.06 -15.12 2.42
C ILE A 18 -58.97 -15.60 3.37
N THR A 19 -58.14 -16.54 2.91
CA THR A 19 -56.97 -17.05 3.63
C THR A 19 -55.72 -16.79 2.81
N CYS A 20 -54.79 -16.04 3.37
CA CYS A 20 -53.49 -15.76 2.77
C CYS A 20 -52.36 -16.36 3.60
N THR A 21 -51.34 -16.88 2.92
CA THR A 21 -50.14 -17.44 3.52
C THR A 21 -48.91 -16.71 3.01
N TRP A 22 -47.95 -16.44 3.88
CA TRP A 22 -46.64 -15.88 3.52
C TRP A 22 -45.57 -16.33 4.50
N MET A 23 -44.31 -16.12 4.09
CA MET A 23 -43.15 -16.44 4.90
C MET A 23 -42.27 -15.21 5.08
N ASP A 24 -41.65 -15.10 6.26
CA ASP A 24 -40.59 -14.13 6.55
C ASP A 24 -39.41 -14.82 7.20
N PHE A 25 -38.25 -14.18 7.18
CA PHE A 25 -37.11 -14.64 7.95
C PHE A 25 -37.36 -14.41 9.45
N PHE A 26 -37.01 -15.42 10.27
CA PHE A 26 -37.14 -15.35 11.73
C PHE A 26 -36.50 -14.08 12.32
N PHE A 27 -35.30 -13.72 11.87
CA PHE A 27 -34.58 -12.54 12.34
C PHE A 27 -35.23 -11.20 11.95
N PHE A 28 -35.89 -11.10 10.78
CA PHE A 28 -36.54 -9.86 10.34
C PHE A 28 -37.84 -9.58 11.12
N TYR A 29 -38.57 -10.63 11.49
CA TYR A 29 -39.75 -10.53 12.33
C TYR A 29 -39.43 -9.90 13.70
N ASP A 30 -38.39 -10.40 14.39
CA ASP A 30 -38.01 -9.91 15.72
C ASP A 30 -37.60 -8.42 15.70
N LEU A 31 -37.07 -7.94 14.57
CA LEU A 31 -36.55 -6.58 14.43
C LEU A 31 -37.64 -5.56 14.06
N VAL A 32 -38.46 -5.84 13.05
CA VAL A 32 -39.41 -4.86 12.49
C VAL A 32 -40.85 -5.34 12.61
N GLY A 33 -41.10 -6.60 12.23
CA GLY A 33 -42.43 -7.18 12.07
C GLY A 33 -43.24 -6.53 10.95
N MET A 34 -43.97 -7.34 10.19
CA MET A 34 -44.79 -6.87 9.06
C MET A 34 -46.29 -7.02 9.35
N ILE A 35 -47.09 -6.17 8.73
CA ILE A 35 -48.55 -6.23 8.70
C ILE A 35 -48.96 -6.43 7.24
N LEU A 36 -49.71 -7.50 6.98
CA LEU A 36 -50.39 -7.68 5.71
C LEU A 36 -51.69 -6.87 5.72
N TYR A 37 -51.91 -6.05 4.71
CA TYR A 37 -53.17 -5.37 4.48
C TYR A 37 -53.73 -5.72 3.10
N HIS A 38 -55.05 -5.67 3.02
CA HIS A 38 -55.85 -5.97 1.85
C HIS A 38 -56.72 -4.76 1.53
N ARG A 39 -56.86 -4.44 0.24
CA ARG A 39 -57.82 -3.46 -0.25
C ARG A 39 -58.42 -3.97 -1.55
N ASP A 40 -59.68 -3.69 -1.79
CA ASP A 40 -60.34 -3.99 -3.04
C ASP A 40 -60.56 -2.70 -3.86
N ASN A 41 -60.85 -2.86 -5.15
CA ASN A 41 -61.11 -1.75 -6.07
C ASN A 41 -62.49 -1.10 -5.90
N VAL A 42 -63.31 -1.55 -4.94
CA VAL A 42 -64.68 -1.06 -4.71
C VAL A 42 -64.75 -0.12 -3.51
N ILE A 43 -64.22 -0.55 -2.36
CA ILE A 43 -64.18 0.16 -1.09
C ILE A 43 -62.92 1.04 -1.00
N MET A 44 -61.82 0.64 -1.64
CA MET A 44 -60.53 1.35 -1.65
C MET A 44 -59.93 1.66 -0.27
N GLU A 45 -60.41 1.02 0.79
CA GLU A 45 -59.87 1.15 2.16
C GLU A 45 -58.88 0.03 2.47
N ASN A 46 -57.78 0.37 3.15
CA ASN A 46 -56.80 -0.61 3.60
C ASN A 46 -57.32 -1.32 4.86
N LYS A 47 -57.66 -2.60 4.74
CA LYS A 47 -58.03 -3.49 5.84
C LYS A 47 -56.83 -4.33 6.26
N GLU A 48 -56.44 -4.23 7.53
CA GLU A 48 -55.39 -5.10 8.06
C GLU A 48 -55.89 -6.54 8.15
N MET A 49 -55.10 -7.48 7.65
CA MET A 49 -55.42 -8.89 7.76
C MET A 49 -54.98 -9.44 9.12
N TYR A 50 -55.83 -10.27 9.71
CA TYR A 50 -55.50 -10.90 10.98
C TYR A 50 -54.60 -12.11 10.77
N CYS A 51 -53.30 -11.94 11.04
CA CYS A 51 -52.26 -12.93 10.83
C CYS A 51 -51.86 -13.65 12.12
N LYS A 52 -51.79 -14.99 12.06
CA LYS A 52 -51.25 -15.84 13.13
C LYS A 52 -50.04 -16.62 12.62
N ARG A 53 -49.03 -16.78 13.48
CA ARG A 53 -47.91 -17.69 13.23
C ARG A 53 -48.43 -19.12 13.20
N GLN A 54 -48.00 -19.87 12.19
CA GLN A 54 -48.22 -21.30 12.15
C GLN A 54 -47.18 -21.98 13.06
N THR A 55 -47.63 -22.59 14.15
CA THR A 55 -46.80 -23.42 15.05
C THR A 55 -46.70 -24.83 14.49
N GLU A 56 -45.48 -25.36 14.43
CA GLU A 56 -45.13 -26.71 13.92
C GLU A 56 -46.15 -27.76 14.34
N ASN A 57 -46.84 -28.31 13.34
CA ASN A 57 -47.30 -29.69 13.37
C ASN A 57 -47.72 -30.26 11.99
N ASP A 58 -47.41 -29.63 10.85
CA ASP A 58 -47.88 -30.15 9.56
C ASP A 58 -46.98 -29.96 8.32
N LEU A 59 -45.72 -29.54 8.43
CA LEU A 59 -44.83 -29.43 7.24
C LEU A 59 -43.40 -29.91 7.55
N HIS A 60 -43.00 -30.99 6.90
CA HIS A 60 -41.72 -31.68 7.08
C HIS A 60 -40.58 -31.16 6.16
N GLU A 61 -40.71 -29.98 5.53
CA GLU A 61 -39.84 -29.58 4.41
C GLU A 61 -39.38 -28.11 4.38
N THR A 62 -39.44 -27.35 5.49
CA THR A 62 -38.90 -25.98 5.50
C THR A 62 -37.81 -25.80 6.54
N PRO A 63 -36.64 -25.22 6.19
CA PRO A 63 -35.58 -24.94 7.16
C PRO A 63 -36.09 -24.05 8.31
N ASP A 64 -35.59 -24.24 9.54
CA ASP A 64 -35.86 -23.49 10.79
C ASP A 64 -35.64 -21.96 10.73
N VAL A 65 -35.39 -21.43 9.54
CA VAL A 65 -34.98 -20.05 9.25
C VAL A 65 -36.18 -19.16 8.91
N TYR A 66 -37.33 -19.75 8.52
CA TYR A 66 -38.52 -19.02 8.08
C TYR A 66 -39.71 -19.17 9.03
N VAL A 67 -40.39 -18.06 9.28
CA VAL A 67 -41.65 -18.01 10.03
C VAL A 67 -42.80 -17.98 9.04
N HIS A 68 -43.69 -18.96 9.18
CA HIS A 68 -44.89 -19.10 8.37
C HIS A 68 -46.07 -18.35 9.01
N TRP A 69 -46.74 -17.55 8.20
CA TRP A 69 -47.88 -16.75 8.61
C TRP A 69 -49.13 -17.15 7.85
N VAL A 70 -50.22 -17.33 8.59
CA VAL A 70 -51.55 -17.57 8.02
C VAL A 70 -52.44 -16.41 8.44
N CYS A 71 -52.92 -15.66 7.47
CA CYS A 71 -53.77 -14.49 7.63
C CYS A 71 -55.17 -14.79 7.15
N ARG A 72 -56.18 -14.41 7.93
CA ARG A 72 -57.58 -14.61 7.58
C ARG A 72 -58.32 -13.28 7.61
N ASN A 73 -59.21 -13.09 6.65
CA ASN A 73 -60.14 -11.97 6.61
C ASN A 73 -61.51 -12.45 6.12
N SER A 74 -62.57 -11.78 6.55
CA SER A 74 -63.93 -12.00 6.06
C SER A 74 -64.33 -10.85 5.14
N THR A 75 -64.94 -11.18 4.00
CA THR A 75 -65.51 -10.19 3.07
C THR A 75 -66.94 -10.57 2.74
N ASP A 76 -67.81 -9.58 2.59
CA ASP A 76 -69.24 -9.78 2.30
C ASP A 76 -69.55 -9.71 0.80
N TYR A 77 -68.51 -9.50 -0.03
CA TYR A 77 -68.68 -9.26 -1.46
C TYR A 77 -67.58 -9.93 -2.29
N PHE A 78 -68.01 -10.80 -3.20
CA PHE A 78 -67.22 -11.35 -4.29
C PHE A 78 -67.94 -11.09 -5.61
N GLY A 79 -67.21 -10.64 -6.63
CA GLY A 79 -67.81 -10.30 -7.91
C GLY A 79 -66.83 -10.48 -9.06
N PHE A 80 -67.36 -10.82 -10.23
CA PHE A 80 -66.57 -10.85 -11.47
C PHE A 80 -66.12 -9.43 -11.82
N GLY A 81 -64.80 -9.19 -11.82
CA GLY A 81 -64.19 -7.87 -12.05
C GLY A 81 -63.73 -7.13 -10.78
N VAL A 82 -63.94 -7.71 -9.60
CA VAL A 82 -63.31 -7.21 -8.36
C VAL A 82 -61.82 -7.53 -8.39
N GLN A 83 -60.99 -6.53 -8.08
CA GLN A 83 -59.54 -6.68 -8.01
C GLN A 83 -59.07 -6.47 -6.57
N ASP A 84 -58.51 -7.52 -5.99
CA ASP A 84 -57.90 -7.49 -4.66
C ASP A 84 -56.42 -7.11 -4.74
N ILE A 85 -56.03 -6.11 -3.96
CA ILE A 85 -54.65 -5.63 -3.85
C ILE A 85 -54.17 -5.92 -2.42
N TYR A 86 -53.07 -6.64 -2.33
CA TYR A 86 -52.42 -6.96 -1.07
C TYR A 86 -51.11 -6.20 -0.94
N GLY A 87 -50.79 -5.75 0.27
CA GLY A 87 -49.55 -5.06 0.55
C GLY A 87 -49.03 -5.37 1.94
N PHE A 88 -47.71 -5.21 2.10
CA PHE A 88 -47.04 -5.36 3.38
C PHE A 88 -46.58 -3.99 3.87
N LYS A 89 -46.86 -3.67 5.14
CA LYS A 89 -46.34 -2.48 5.82
C LYS A 89 -45.55 -2.87 7.07
N PRO A 90 -44.40 -2.24 7.37
CA PRO A 90 -43.69 -2.49 8.61
C PRO A 90 -44.52 -2.00 9.81
N LYS A 91 -44.45 -2.72 10.93
CA LYS A 91 -45.09 -2.28 12.20
C LYS A 91 -44.44 -1.04 12.78
N LYS A 92 -43.14 -0.87 12.53
CA LYS A 92 -42.36 0.29 12.96
C LYS A 92 -42.28 1.30 11.82
N MET A 93 -42.41 2.58 12.16
CA MET A 93 -42.16 3.68 11.23
C MET A 93 -40.65 3.77 10.97
N LEU A 94 -40.22 3.36 9.79
CA LEU A 94 -38.83 3.43 9.35
C LEU A 94 -38.68 4.64 8.42
N GLN A 95 -38.43 5.80 9.02
CA GLN A 95 -38.35 7.07 8.31
C GLN A 95 -37.17 7.88 8.83
N ALA A 96 -36.48 8.56 7.92
CA ALA A 96 -35.44 9.53 8.23
C ALA A 96 -35.76 10.82 7.47
N GLU A 97 -35.74 11.93 8.18
CA GLU A 97 -35.96 13.27 7.63
C GLU A 97 -34.77 14.15 7.99
N LEU A 98 -34.34 14.98 7.04
CA LEU A 98 -33.24 15.91 7.24
C LEU A 98 -33.54 17.23 6.52
N ASN A 99 -33.54 18.32 7.27
CA ASN A 99 -33.56 19.66 6.71
C ASN A 99 -32.13 20.05 6.31
N VAL A 100 -31.90 20.21 5.00
CA VAL A 100 -30.56 20.50 4.47
C VAL A 100 -30.46 21.99 4.14
N ASP A 101 -29.56 22.70 4.81
CA ASP A 101 -29.15 24.05 4.42
C ASP A 101 -28.11 23.94 3.30
N LEU A 102 -28.48 24.39 2.10
CA LEU A 102 -27.64 24.30 0.90
C LEU A 102 -26.31 25.05 1.04
N PHE A 103 -26.27 26.14 1.83
CA PHE A 103 -25.07 26.95 1.98
C PHE A 103 -24.12 26.43 3.06
N GLN A 104 -24.63 25.60 3.98
CA GLN A 104 -23.84 24.97 5.04
C GLN A 104 -23.49 23.49 4.77
N ASN A 105 -23.98 22.92 3.66
CA ASN A 105 -23.76 21.53 3.28
C ASN A 105 -23.22 21.42 1.85
N VAL A 106 -22.23 22.24 1.52
CA VAL A 106 -21.63 22.27 0.18
C VAL A 106 -20.50 21.25 0.08
N GLN A 107 -20.61 20.33 -0.87
CA GLN A 107 -19.49 19.49 -1.30
C GLN A 107 -19.11 19.88 -2.74
N PRO A 108 -17.97 20.55 -2.96
CA PRO A 108 -17.53 20.92 -4.31
C PRO A 108 -17.25 19.69 -5.17
N LEU A 109 -17.28 19.87 -6.48
CA LEU A 109 -16.82 18.86 -7.43
C LEU A 109 -15.28 18.75 -7.38
N PRO A 110 -14.72 17.54 -7.60
CA PRO A 110 -13.27 17.34 -7.61
C PRO A 110 -12.62 18.20 -8.70
N PRO A 111 -11.47 18.84 -8.42
CA PRO A 111 -10.72 19.58 -9.43
C PRO A 111 -10.33 18.67 -10.60
N GLN A 112 -10.27 19.26 -11.80
CA GLN A 112 -10.04 18.54 -13.05
C GLN A 112 -8.73 18.97 -13.71
N ASN A 113 -8.21 18.13 -14.61
CA ASN A 113 -7.02 18.41 -15.41
C ASN A 113 -5.79 18.79 -14.58
N LEU A 114 -5.56 18.08 -13.47
CA LEU A 114 -4.31 18.21 -12.72
C LEU A 114 -3.15 17.82 -13.63
N SER A 115 -2.20 18.73 -13.80
CA SER A 115 -1.01 18.53 -14.62
C SER A 115 0.22 19.09 -13.93
N VAL A 116 1.37 18.50 -14.22
CA VAL A 116 2.67 18.90 -13.65
C VAL A 116 3.62 19.27 -14.78
N SER A 117 4.27 20.41 -14.64
CA SER A 117 5.24 20.92 -15.61
C SER A 117 6.54 21.32 -14.93
N SER A 118 7.69 20.99 -15.54
CA SER A 118 9.00 21.42 -15.03
C SER A 118 9.26 22.87 -15.42
N MET A 119 9.64 23.69 -14.44
CA MET A 119 10.04 25.07 -14.67
C MET A 119 11.53 25.16 -15.05
N THR A 120 11.95 26.29 -15.63
CA THR A 120 13.36 26.57 -15.94
C THR A 120 14.24 26.71 -14.70
N SER A 121 13.66 27.13 -13.57
CA SER A 121 14.32 27.12 -12.25
C SER A 121 14.66 25.71 -11.77
N GLY A 122 13.94 24.70 -12.29
CA GLY A 122 14.06 23.33 -11.86
C GLY A 122 12.99 22.85 -10.88
N ASP A 123 12.08 23.74 -10.50
CA ASP A 123 10.90 23.47 -9.70
C ASP A 123 9.77 22.84 -10.53
N PHE A 124 8.73 22.37 -9.86
CA PHE A 124 7.57 21.76 -10.51
C PHE A 124 6.31 22.59 -10.30
N LEU A 125 5.74 23.08 -11.40
CA LEU A 125 4.47 23.79 -11.39
C LEU A 125 3.32 22.81 -11.60
N LEU A 126 2.48 22.69 -10.59
CA LEU A 126 1.22 21.95 -10.63
C LEU A 126 0.11 22.93 -11.01
N THR A 127 -0.73 22.56 -11.98
CA THR A 127 -1.90 23.34 -12.37
C THR A 127 -3.12 22.45 -12.47
N TRP A 128 -4.28 22.98 -12.10
CA TRP A 128 -5.57 22.30 -12.21
C TRP A 128 -6.66 23.28 -12.64
N LYS A 129 -7.86 22.76 -12.91
CA LYS A 129 -9.06 23.55 -13.18
C LYS A 129 -10.12 23.25 -12.14
N THR A 130 -10.80 24.31 -11.69
CA THR A 130 -12.06 24.20 -10.95
C THR A 130 -13.09 23.54 -11.87
N ALA A 131 -13.83 22.55 -11.37
CA ALA A 131 -14.84 21.88 -12.19
C ALA A 131 -15.98 22.85 -12.57
N ASP A 132 -16.53 22.69 -13.76
CA ASP A 132 -17.49 23.65 -14.35
C ASP A 132 -18.72 23.89 -13.47
N GLY A 133 -19.23 22.84 -12.80
CA GLY A 133 -20.35 22.96 -11.86
C GLY A 133 -20.02 23.68 -10.55
N SER A 134 -18.76 23.99 -10.29
CA SER A 134 -18.27 24.70 -9.09
C SER A 134 -17.72 26.10 -9.40
N GLN A 135 -17.85 26.58 -10.64
CA GLN A 135 -17.35 27.91 -11.04
C GLN A 135 -17.97 29.06 -10.23
N MET A 136 -19.23 28.92 -9.79
CA MET A 136 -19.90 29.91 -8.92
C MET A 136 -19.19 30.08 -7.56
N LEU A 137 -18.46 29.05 -7.11
CA LEU A 137 -17.67 29.05 -5.88
C LEU A 137 -16.20 29.41 -6.12
N GLY A 138 -15.77 29.62 -7.37
CA GLY A 138 -14.36 29.56 -7.79
C GLY A 138 -13.40 30.50 -7.06
N SER A 139 -13.83 31.72 -6.71
CA SER A 139 -13.02 32.70 -5.97
C SER A 139 -13.10 32.54 -4.45
N VAL A 140 -13.77 31.50 -3.98
CA VAL A 140 -14.05 31.24 -2.56
C VAL A 140 -13.73 29.79 -2.17
N LEU A 141 -12.97 29.07 -3.02
CA LEU A 141 -12.50 27.72 -2.75
C LEU A 141 -11.07 27.72 -2.20
N GLU A 142 -10.85 26.84 -1.23
CA GLU A 142 -9.54 26.42 -0.80
C GLU A 142 -9.22 25.05 -1.41
N TYR A 143 -7.98 24.87 -1.83
CA TYR A 143 -7.48 23.64 -2.42
C TYR A 143 -6.44 23.03 -1.50
N GLU A 144 -6.57 21.73 -1.29
CA GLU A 144 -5.55 20.93 -0.64
C GLU A 144 -4.85 20.08 -1.69
N VAL A 145 -3.56 20.34 -1.87
CA VAL A 145 -2.68 19.55 -2.74
C VAL A 145 -1.90 18.61 -1.85
N THR A 146 -2.00 17.31 -2.12
CA THR A 146 -1.21 16.30 -1.43
C THR A 146 -0.31 15.60 -2.42
N TYR A 147 0.94 15.37 -2.03
CA TYR A 147 1.92 14.70 -2.88
C TYR A 147 2.83 13.79 -2.06
N LYS A 148 3.30 12.73 -2.72
CA LYS A 148 4.15 11.71 -2.12
C LYS A 148 5.00 11.06 -3.19
N ARG A 149 6.04 10.35 -2.77
CA ARG A 149 6.71 9.41 -3.68
C ARG A 149 5.76 8.27 -4.01
N GLU A 150 5.89 7.73 -5.22
CA GLU A 150 4.99 6.70 -5.75
C GLU A 150 4.80 5.52 -4.80
N TRP A 151 5.87 5.14 -4.09
CA TRP A 151 5.91 4.02 -3.15
C TRP A 151 5.46 4.34 -1.72
N GLU A 152 5.33 5.62 -1.35
CA GLU A 152 4.92 6.02 0.01
C GLU A 152 3.41 5.84 0.19
N SER A 153 2.94 5.72 1.44
CA SER A 153 1.51 5.73 1.72
C SER A 153 0.95 7.16 1.68
N TRP A 154 -0.34 7.30 1.42
CA TRP A 154 -1.02 8.61 1.47
C TRP A 154 -1.15 9.16 2.90
N GLU A 155 -1.02 8.34 3.94
CA GLU A 155 -1.10 8.77 5.35
C GLU A 155 0.11 9.64 5.76
N GLY A 156 1.27 9.41 5.16
CA GLY A 156 2.49 10.20 5.40
C GLY A 156 2.76 11.26 4.33
N ALA A 157 1.81 11.53 3.43
CA ALA A 157 2.00 12.44 2.30
C ALA A 157 2.14 13.89 2.76
N ALA A 158 2.98 14.65 2.05
CA ALA A 158 3.07 16.08 2.25
C ALA A 158 1.79 16.75 1.73
N SER A 159 1.30 17.74 2.47
CA SER A 159 0.03 18.43 2.17
C SER A 159 0.24 19.94 2.18
N LEU A 160 -0.33 20.62 1.19
CA LEU A 160 -0.29 22.07 1.02
C LEU A 160 -1.73 22.59 0.94
N LEU A 161 -2.07 23.54 1.81
CA LEU A 161 -3.37 24.22 1.76
C LEU A 161 -3.19 25.57 1.06
N LEU A 162 -4.02 25.81 0.05
CA LEU A 162 -3.91 26.96 -0.85
C LEU A 162 -5.27 27.62 -1.00
N SER A 163 -5.31 28.94 -0.94
CA SER A 163 -6.56 29.71 -1.05
C SER A 163 -6.64 30.40 -2.40
N ASN A 164 -7.79 30.33 -3.08
CA ASN A 164 -8.10 31.12 -4.28
C ASN A 164 -7.08 31.02 -5.43
N THR A 165 -6.43 29.86 -5.57
CA THR A 165 -5.48 29.57 -6.65
C THR A 165 -5.78 28.22 -7.28
N THR A 166 -5.41 28.09 -8.55
CA THR A 166 -5.51 26.84 -9.32
C THR A 166 -4.15 26.29 -9.72
N HIS A 167 -3.10 26.78 -9.07
CA HIS A 167 -1.73 26.33 -9.30
C HIS A 167 -0.87 26.43 -8.03
N CYS A 168 0.18 25.62 -7.97
CA CYS A 168 1.23 25.72 -6.96
C CYS A 168 2.58 25.29 -7.50
N SER A 169 3.65 25.86 -6.95
CA SER A 169 5.02 25.44 -7.26
C SER A 169 5.57 24.58 -6.13
N LEU A 170 6.13 23.43 -6.47
CA LEU A 170 6.90 22.59 -5.55
C LEU A 170 8.39 22.85 -5.78
N SER A 171 9.08 23.28 -4.72
CA SER A 171 10.51 23.53 -4.77
C SER A 171 11.28 22.24 -5.04
N ARG A 172 12.31 22.33 -5.89
CA ARG A 172 13.25 21.22 -6.09
C ARG A 172 13.90 20.76 -4.78
N GLU A 173 14.11 21.66 -3.83
CA GLU A 173 14.81 21.36 -2.57
C GLU A 173 14.00 20.46 -1.63
N ASP A 174 12.67 20.53 -1.73
CA ASP A 174 11.73 19.71 -0.93
C ASP A 174 11.50 18.32 -1.54
N LEU A 175 12.00 18.08 -2.76
CA LEU A 175 11.80 16.85 -3.50
C LEU A 175 13.09 16.03 -3.59
N PHE A 176 12.95 14.71 -3.44
CA PHE A 176 14.08 13.81 -3.64
C PHE A 176 14.37 13.68 -5.14
N PRO A 177 15.61 13.92 -5.59
CA PRO A 177 15.97 13.75 -7.00
C PRO A 177 15.96 12.26 -7.38
N GLY A 178 15.79 11.95 -8.67
CA GLY A 178 15.71 10.59 -9.20
C GLY A 178 14.50 9.77 -8.71
N SER A 179 13.46 10.44 -8.21
CA SER A 179 12.27 9.80 -7.62
C SER A 179 11.02 10.05 -8.46
N SER A 180 10.14 9.06 -8.52
CA SER A 180 8.78 9.23 -9.04
C SER A 180 7.87 9.77 -7.93
N TYR A 181 7.13 10.83 -8.24
CA TYR A 181 6.13 11.43 -7.36
C TYR A 181 4.74 11.33 -7.99
N THR A 182 3.73 11.29 -7.14
CA THR A 182 2.31 11.45 -7.48
C THR A 182 1.71 12.55 -6.62
N ALA A 183 0.79 13.32 -7.19
CA ALA A 183 0.02 14.33 -6.49
C ALA A 183 -1.47 14.22 -6.83
N ARG A 184 -2.30 14.66 -5.90
CA ARG A 184 -3.75 14.81 -6.06
C ARG A 184 -4.22 16.06 -5.34
N VAL A 185 -5.28 16.66 -5.85
CA VAL A 185 -5.85 17.90 -5.31
C VAL A 185 -7.33 17.70 -5.01
N ARG A 186 -7.82 18.31 -3.92
CA ARG A 186 -9.25 18.40 -3.63
C ARG A 186 -9.61 19.80 -3.19
N ALA A 187 -10.87 20.18 -3.32
CA ALA A 187 -11.35 21.51 -2.99
C ALA A 187 -12.29 21.47 -1.80
N ARG A 188 -12.36 22.56 -1.03
CA ARG A 188 -13.40 22.80 -0.03
C ARG A 188 -13.86 24.26 -0.10
N PRO A 189 -15.06 24.59 0.40
CA PRO A 189 -15.42 25.98 0.64
C PRO A 189 -14.39 26.65 1.55
N GLY A 190 -13.94 27.84 1.17
CA GLY A 190 -12.97 28.61 1.92
C GLY A 190 -13.58 29.15 3.21
N GLN A 191 -12.77 29.32 4.25
CA GLN A 191 -13.27 29.63 5.59
C GLN A 191 -13.97 31.01 5.66
N ALA A 192 -13.59 31.95 4.80
CA ALA A 192 -14.17 33.29 4.69
C ALA A 192 -15.32 33.41 3.68
N SER A 193 -15.78 32.29 3.11
CA SER A 193 -16.67 32.29 1.95
C SER A 193 -18.15 32.49 2.26
N GLY A 194 -18.56 32.33 3.53
CA GLY A 194 -19.96 32.23 3.92
C GLY A 194 -20.60 30.86 3.59
N PHE A 195 -19.91 30.02 2.82
CA PHE A 195 -20.27 28.63 2.57
C PHE A 195 -19.48 27.72 3.51
N SER A 196 -20.11 26.62 3.93
CA SER A 196 -19.43 25.56 4.69
C SER A 196 -19.80 24.19 4.15
N GLY A 197 -18.95 23.21 4.44
CA GLY A 197 -19.18 21.84 4.04
C GLY A 197 -17.90 21.02 3.94
N LEU A 198 -18.01 19.90 3.23
CA LEU A 198 -16.96 18.89 3.16
C LEU A 198 -16.02 19.17 2.00
N TYR A 199 -14.85 18.52 2.07
CA TYR A 199 -13.97 18.43 0.92
C TYR A 199 -14.65 17.68 -0.22
N SER A 200 -14.32 18.07 -1.45
CA SER A 200 -14.58 17.26 -2.63
C SER A 200 -13.86 15.92 -2.53
N GLU A 201 -14.29 14.98 -3.36
CA GLU A 201 -13.43 13.86 -3.72
C GLU A 201 -12.09 14.35 -4.29
N TRP A 202 -11.09 13.47 -4.28
CA TRP A 202 -9.79 13.76 -4.87
C TRP A 202 -9.89 13.86 -6.39
N SER A 203 -9.06 14.71 -6.99
CA SER A 203 -8.80 14.71 -8.43
C SER A 203 -8.17 13.39 -8.88
N MET A 204 -8.16 13.17 -10.19
CA MET A 204 -7.23 12.18 -10.76
C MET A 204 -5.79 12.54 -10.39
N GLU A 205 -5.00 11.51 -10.13
CA GLU A 205 -3.60 11.65 -9.76
C GLU A 205 -2.75 12.09 -10.96
N ALA A 206 -1.78 12.96 -10.71
CA ALA A 206 -0.77 13.35 -11.69
C ALA A 206 0.61 12.94 -11.19
N SER A 207 1.34 12.23 -12.05
CA SER A 207 2.67 11.71 -11.73
C SER A 207 3.77 12.43 -12.52
N TRP A 208 4.93 12.60 -11.88
CA TRP A 208 6.12 13.14 -12.51
C TRP A 208 7.39 12.50 -11.95
N LYS A 209 8.52 12.71 -12.62
CA LYS A 209 9.83 12.26 -12.16
C LYS A 209 10.73 13.45 -11.94
N THR A 210 11.44 13.45 -10.82
CA THR A 210 12.48 14.45 -10.56
C THR A 210 13.76 14.10 -11.33
N PRO A 211 14.59 15.09 -11.71
CA PRO A 211 15.85 14.83 -12.41
C PRO A 211 16.75 13.91 -11.59
N GLU A 212 17.58 13.11 -12.27
CA GLU A 212 18.52 12.21 -11.61
C GLU A 212 19.41 12.94 -10.59
N GLY A 213 19.48 12.38 -9.40
CA GLY A 213 20.32 12.89 -8.32
C GLY A 213 21.74 12.33 -8.39
N GLY A 214 22.66 13.02 -7.73
CA GLY A 214 23.98 12.45 -7.44
C GLY A 214 23.91 11.20 -6.55
N LEU A 215 25.01 10.44 -6.50
CA LEU A 215 25.17 9.17 -5.78
C LEU A 215 25.29 9.30 -4.24
N GLN A 216 25.15 10.52 -3.71
CA GLN A 216 25.28 10.78 -2.28
C GLN A 216 24.10 10.18 -1.49
N PRO A 217 24.33 9.68 -0.26
CA PRO A 217 23.26 9.30 0.65
C PRO A 217 22.30 10.46 0.89
N ARG A 218 21.01 10.16 1.06
CA ARG A 218 19.95 11.16 1.23
C ARG A 218 19.02 10.79 2.37
N ASN A 219 18.17 11.75 2.73
CA ASN A 219 17.12 11.57 3.73
C ASN A 219 17.66 11.04 5.08
N LEU A 220 18.84 11.51 5.51
CA LEU A 220 19.39 11.15 6.81
C LEU A 220 18.50 11.75 7.90
N ARG A 221 17.85 10.88 8.66
CA ARG A 221 16.97 11.25 9.77
C ARG A 221 17.37 10.45 10.99
N CYS A 222 17.48 11.11 12.13
CA CYS A 222 17.76 10.46 13.41
C CYS A 222 16.65 10.82 14.40
N LEU A 223 16.07 9.81 15.04
CA LEU A 223 14.97 9.93 15.98
C LEU A 223 15.38 9.33 17.32
N PHE A 224 15.38 10.16 18.36
CA PHE A 224 15.64 9.72 19.73
C PHE A 224 14.34 9.24 20.38
N ASN A 225 14.33 8.05 20.96
CA ASN A 225 13.14 7.47 21.60
C ASN A 225 12.80 8.08 22.97
N GLY A 226 13.61 9.03 23.48
CA GLY A 226 13.43 9.63 24.81
C GLY A 226 14.01 8.79 25.96
N GLY A 227 14.55 7.60 25.68
CA GLY A 227 15.16 6.71 26.65
C GLY A 227 16.67 6.59 26.40
N ASP A 228 17.02 5.58 25.60
CA ASP A 228 18.39 5.09 25.44
C ASP A 228 18.76 4.80 23.97
N ARG A 229 17.89 5.09 22.99
CA ARG A 229 18.13 4.76 21.57
C ARG A 229 17.91 5.94 20.66
N LEU A 230 18.94 6.23 19.87
CA LEU A 230 18.89 7.12 18.72
C LEU A 230 18.89 6.27 17.45
N THR A 231 17.75 6.20 16.76
CA THR A 231 17.61 5.45 15.52
C THR A 231 17.84 6.38 14.34
N CYS A 232 18.87 6.10 13.54
CA CYS A 232 19.18 6.85 12.34
C CYS A 232 18.86 6.03 11.09
N SER A 233 18.23 6.64 10.10
CA SER A 233 17.90 6.04 8.80
C SER A 233 18.31 6.95 7.65
N TRP A 234 18.77 6.37 6.55
CA TRP A 234 19.15 7.07 5.32
C TRP A 234 18.82 6.23 4.09
N GLU A 235 18.84 6.87 2.93
CA GLU A 235 18.51 6.26 1.64
C GLU A 235 19.72 6.30 0.69
N VAL A 236 19.97 5.19 0.01
CA VAL A 236 21.05 5.03 -0.99
C VAL A 236 20.51 4.39 -2.26
N LYS A 237 21.14 4.69 -3.41
CA LYS A 237 20.69 4.15 -4.70
C LYS A 237 20.98 2.65 -4.76
N LYS A 238 19.96 1.84 -5.04
CA LYS A 238 20.07 0.36 -5.05
C LYS A 238 21.14 -0.16 -6.00
N ALA A 239 21.39 0.56 -7.09
CA ALA A 239 22.38 0.19 -8.10
C ALA A 239 23.84 0.21 -7.59
N ILE A 240 24.14 0.92 -6.49
CA ILE A 240 25.51 1.03 -5.96
C ILE A 240 25.74 0.22 -4.69
N THR A 241 24.69 -0.28 -4.03
CA THR A 241 24.82 -0.99 -2.75
C THR A 241 25.52 -2.34 -2.87
N THR A 242 25.62 -2.91 -4.07
CA THR A 242 26.39 -4.14 -4.34
C THR A 242 27.90 -3.93 -4.33
N SER A 243 28.36 -2.69 -4.54
CA SER A 243 29.79 -2.36 -4.70
C SER A 243 30.29 -1.39 -3.64
N VAL A 244 29.41 -0.55 -3.09
CA VAL A 244 29.75 0.46 -2.10
C VAL A 244 28.93 0.21 -0.84
N LEU A 245 29.62 -0.08 0.25
CA LEU A 245 29.02 -0.18 1.58
C LEU A 245 28.99 1.21 2.21
N PHE A 246 27.89 1.56 2.87
CA PHE A 246 27.77 2.80 3.60
C PHE A 246 27.72 2.51 5.11
N GLY A 247 28.51 3.26 5.87
CA GLY A 247 28.52 3.22 7.33
C GLY A 247 27.98 4.53 7.88
N LEU A 248 27.37 4.46 9.06
CA LEU A 248 26.97 5.62 9.84
C LEU A 248 28.00 5.85 10.94
N PHE A 249 28.54 7.06 11.00
CA PHE A 249 29.57 7.47 11.93
C PHE A 249 29.05 8.61 12.78
N PHE A 250 29.30 8.56 14.09
CA PHE A 250 28.79 9.56 15.01
C PHE A 250 29.82 10.02 16.02
N ARG A 251 29.61 11.22 16.54
CA ARG A 251 30.36 11.82 17.64
C ARG A 251 29.39 12.32 18.70
N VAL A 252 29.68 12.02 19.96
CA VAL A 252 28.85 12.40 21.09
C VAL A 252 29.18 13.82 21.58
N ALA A 253 30.38 14.33 21.27
CA ALA A 253 30.76 15.72 21.45
C ALA A 253 31.67 16.16 20.29
N PRO A 254 31.79 17.47 19.99
CA PRO A 254 32.62 17.94 18.87
C PRO A 254 34.09 17.47 18.93
N ALA A 255 34.60 17.29 20.15
CA ALA A 255 35.96 16.86 20.44
C ALA A 255 36.10 15.36 20.75
N SER A 256 35.01 14.57 20.69
CA SER A 256 35.10 13.13 20.91
C SER A 256 35.69 12.42 19.69
N GLU A 257 36.23 11.22 19.92
CA GLU A 257 36.52 10.30 18.82
C GLU A 257 35.21 9.94 18.09
N GLU A 258 35.38 9.55 16.83
CA GLU A 258 34.29 9.20 15.94
C GLU A 258 34.08 7.69 15.98
N GLU A 259 32.86 7.28 16.28
CA GLU A 259 32.49 5.87 16.40
C GLU A 259 31.67 5.43 15.19
N GLU A 260 31.80 4.16 14.81
CA GLU A 260 30.99 3.54 13.75
C GLU A 260 29.78 2.82 14.37
N CYS A 261 28.59 3.13 13.90
CA CYS A 261 27.38 2.45 14.31
C CYS A 261 27.28 1.08 13.63
N SER A 262 27.04 0.03 14.42
CA SER A 262 26.84 -1.33 13.91
C SER A 262 25.86 -2.13 14.79
N PRO A 263 25.06 -3.05 14.21
CA PRO A 263 24.97 -3.38 12.79
C PRO A 263 24.09 -2.39 11.99
N VAL A 264 24.38 -2.26 10.70
CA VAL A 264 23.51 -1.54 9.75
C VAL A 264 22.45 -2.49 9.22
N HIS A 265 21.18 -2.13 9.42
CA HIS A 265 20.03 -2.85 8.90
C HIS A 265 19.61 -2.28 7.55
N GLU A 266 19.28 -3.16 6.61
CA GLU A 266 18.87 -2.79 5.26
C GLU A 266 17.44 -3.26 4.97
N LYS A 267 16.62 -2.35 4.41
CA LYS A 267 15.27 -2.63 3.96
C LYS A 267 15.12 -2.23 2.49
N SER A 268 15.02 -3.24 1.64
CA SER A 268 14.71 -3.09 0.21
C SER A 268 13.21 -3.26 -0.02
N LEU A 269 12.63 -2.38 -0.84
CA LEU A 269 11.24 -2.49 -1.29
C LEU A 269 11.19 -2.79 -2.80
N PRO A 270 10.24 -3.61 -3.29
CA PRO A 270 10.09 -3.91 -4.71
C PRO A 270 9.81 -2.64 -5.52
N HIS A 271 10.38 -2.55 -6.72
CA HIS A 271 10.18 -1.43 -7.67
C HIS A 271 10.68 -0.05 -7.21
N ILE A 272 11.42 0.03 -6.10
CA ILE A 272 12.06 1.27 -5.65
C ILE A 272 13.54 1.29 -6.08
N PRO A 273 14.03 2.39 -6.69
CA PRO A 273 15.44 2.53 -7.07
C PRO A 273 16.37 2.85 -5.88
N TYR A 274 15.83 2.91 -4.68
CA TYR A 274 16.52 3.23 -3.43
C TYR A 274 16.33 2.11 -2.40
N VAL A 275 17.30 2.02 -1.50
CA VAL A 275 17.28 1.13 -0.36
C VAL A 275 17.41 1.97 0.90
N VAL A 276 16.58 1.66 1.90
CA VAL A 276 16.64 2.33 3.20
C VAL A 276 17.59 1.54 4.09
N GLN A 277 18.60 2.21 4.61
CA GLN A 277 19.53 1.67 5.60
C GLN A 277 19.33 2.39 6.93
N SER A 278 19.53 1.67 8.03
CA SER A 278 19.31 2.19 9.38
C SER A 278 20.27 1.60 10.38
N CYS A 279 20.59 2.35 11.43
CA CYS A 279 21.42 1.91 12.53
C CYS A 279 20.96 2.54 13.85
N GLU A 280 21.09 1.80 14.95
CA GLU A 280 20.69 2.24 16.28
C GLU A 280 21.91 2.53 17.15
N ILE A 281 21.98 3.75 17.66
CA ILE A 281 23.03 4.20 18.58
C ILE A 281 22.48 4.16 20.01
N LEU A 282 23.22 3.52 20.92
CA LEU A 282 22.90 3.49 22.35
C LEU A 282 23.33 4.80 23.02
N VAL A 283 22.40 5.43 23.75
CA VAL A 283 22.58 6.72 24.43
C VAL A 283 22.66 6.48 25.93
N SER A 284 23.86 6.53 26.50
CA SER A 284 24.10 6.15 27.91
C SER A 284 23.81 7.27 28.92
N ASN A 285 23.84 8.55 28.51
CA ASN A 285 23.63 9.68 29.42
C ASN A 285 23.00 10.90 28.70
N SER A 286 21.68 10.87 28.51
CA SER A 286 20.91 11.91 27.80
C SER A 286 21.01 13.31 28.45
N SER A 287 21.36 13.39 29.74
CA SER A 287 21.43 14.65 30.48
C SER A 287 22.74 15.42 30.29
N SER A 288 23.84 14.74 29.95
CA SER A 288 25.15 15.38 29.71
C SER A 288 25.58 15.39 28.24
N GLN A 289 24.93 14.59 27.39
CA GLN A 289 25.31 14.37 25.98
C GLN A 289 24.11 14.62 25.07
N SER A 290 23.65 15.87 25.01
CA SER A 290 22.45 16.25 24.28
C SER A 290 22.65 16.41 22.77
N GLN A 291 23.89 16.43 22.28
CA GLN A 291 24.19 16.75 20.89
C GLN A 291 25.07 15.69 20.23
N TYR A 292 24.50 14.97 19.28
CA TYR A 292 25.21 14.00 18.44
C TYR A 292 25.47 14.61 17.07
N SER A 293 26.70 14.50 16.58
CA SER A 293 27.02 14.75 15.18
C SER A 293 27.01 13.42 14.44
N VAL A 294 26.19 13.29 13.41
CA VAL A 294 26.03 12.03 12.66
C VAL A 294 26.34 12.29 11.19
N SER A 295 27.08 11.36 10.58
CA SER A 295 27.45 11.41 9.17
C SER A 295 27.33 10.02 8.54
N VAL A 296 26.94 9.98 7.26
CA VAL A 296 26.91 8.74 6.47
C VAL A 296 27.95 8.87 5.37
N ARG A 297 28.83 7.88 5.25
CA ARG A 297 29.88 7.86 4.23
C ARG A 297 30.14 6.44 3.74
N ALA A 298 30.74 6.34 2.56
CA ALA A 298 31.19 5.07 2.03
C ALA A 298 32.27 4.48 2.96
N LYS A 299 32.15 3.20 3.27
CA LYS A 299 33.11 2.45 4.04
C LYS A 299 34.27 2.03 3.13
N THR A 300 35.48 2.16 3.64
CA THR A 300 36.67 1.64 2.97
C THR A 300 36.80 0.17 3.34
N GLU A 301 36.57 -0.72 2.37
CA GLU A 301 36.73 -2.16 2.56
C GLU A 301 38.15 -2.56 2.21
N GLU A 302 38.84 -3.16 3.18
CA GLU A 302 40.21 -3.62 3.02
C GLU A 302 40.29 -5.13 3.25
N LYS A 303 41.01 -5.82 2.37
CA LYS A 303 41.30 -7.24 2.52
C LYS A 303 42.80 -7.42 2.68
N LEU A 304 43.21 -7.89 3.84
CA LEU A 304 44.59 -8.31 4.06
C LEU A 304 44.89 -9.56 3.22
N ILE A 305 45.80 -9.42 2.25
CA ILE A 305 46.32 -10.54 1.47
C ILE A 305 47.79 -10.73 1.87
N GLU A 306 48.04 -11.78 2.62
CA GLU A 306 49.40 -12.20 2.95
C GLU A 306 50.06 -12.80 1.70
N THR A 307 50.89 -12.00 1.01
CA THR A 307 51.50 -12.39 -0.27
C THR A 307 52.30 -13.68 -0.18
N TYR A 308 52.96 -13.93 0.94
CA TYR A 308 53.74 -15.15 1.19
C TYR A 308 52.89 -16.43 1.28
N LYS A 309 51.57 -16.31 1.46
CA LYS A 309 50.60 -17.43 1.42
C LYS A 309 49.85 -17.54 0.10
N ASN A 310 49.97 -16.54 -0.79
CA ASN A 310 49.21 -16.44 -2.04
C ASN A 310 50.15 -16.43 -3.25
N ILE A 311 51.09 -17.38 -3.29
CA ILE A 311 52.12 -17.47 -4.32
C ILE A 311 51.63 -18.43 -5.42
N GLN A 312 51.54 -17.93 -6.66
CA GLN A 312 51.37 -18.76 -7.85
C GLN A 312 52.70 -18.84 -8.60
N VAL A 313 53.38 -19.99 -8.50
CA VAL A 313 54.64 -20.22 -9.21
C VAL A 313 54.34 -20.51 -10.68
N LEU A 314 55.15 -19.95 -11.58
CA LEU A 314 55.07 -20.26 -13.01
C LEU A 314 55.35 -21.75 -13.27
N PRO A 315 54.75 -22.36 -14.31
CA PRO A 315 55.01 -23.76 -14.64
C PRO A 315 56.49 -24.01 -14.93
N PRO A 316 57.05 -25.19 -14.59
CA PRO A 316 58.41 -25.55 -14.93
C PRO A 316 58.66 -25.49 -16.44
N ALA A 317 59.79 -24.92 -16.84
CA ALA A 317 60.14 -24.80 -18.25
C ALA A 317 60.91 -26.02 -18.75
N ASN A 318 60.90 -26.27 -20.06
CA ASN A 318 61.72 -27.28 -20.74
C ASN A 318 61.57 -28.70 -20.16
N VAL A 319 60.33 -29.11 -19.87
CA VAL A 319 60.04 -30.48 -19.47
C VAL A 319 60.41 -31.42 -20.63
N SER A 320 61.36 -32.31 -20.40
CA SER A 320 61.88 -33.25 -21.42
C SER A 320 62.16 -34.61 -20.79
N VAL A 321 62.07 -35.65 -21.62
CA VAL A 321 62.35 -37.04 -21.22
C VAL A 321 63.52 -37.54 -22.05
N THR A 322 64.52 -38.10 -21.39
CA THR A 322 65.68 -38.73 -22.05
C THR A 322 65.82 -40.19 -21.61
N ALA A 323 66.06 -41.10 -22.55
CA ALA A 323 66.37 -42.50 -22.25
C ALA A 323 67.86 -42.64 -21.95
N THR A 324 68.19 -43.30 -20.84
CA THR A 324 69.56 -43.59 -20.43
C THR A 324 70.06 -44.88 -21.07
N GLU A 325 71.39 -45.07 -21.11
CA GLU A 325 72.04 -46.29 -21.67
C GLU A 325 71.59 -47.58 -20.96
N ASN A 326 71.07 -47.46 -19.73
CA ASN A 326 70.62 -48.57 -18.89
C ASN A 326 69.10 -48.87 -19.01
N GLN A 327 68.42 -48.40 -20.06
CA GLN A 327 66.97 -48.56 -20.26
C GLN A 327 66.08 -47.85 -19.22
N GLU A 328 66.60 -46.87 -18.46
CA GLU A 328 65.79 -46.03 -17.57
C GLU A 328 65.42 -44.70 -18.24
N TYR A 329 64.26 -44.13 -17.89
CA TYR A 329 63.81 -42.82 -18.39
C TYR A 329 64.06 -41.73 -17.34
N GLU A 330 64.75 -40.65 -17.73
CA GLU A 330 65.00 -39.48 -16.89
C GLU A 330 64.09 -38.33 -17.33
N LEU A 331 63.25 -37.82 -16.42
CA LEU A 331 62.45 -36.61 -16.64
C LEU A 331 63.20 -35.39 -16.10
N ARG A 332 63.38 -34.38 -16.96
CA ARG A 332 64.10 -33.15 -16.63
C ARG A 332 63.22 -31.94 -16.84
N TRP A 333 63.34 -30.95 -15.95
CA TRP A 333 62.72 -29.64 -16.10
C TRP A 333 63.62 -28.57 -15.51
N THR A 334 63.46 -27.35 -16.02
CA THR A 334 64.11 -26.16 -15.50
C THR A 334 63.21 -25.52 -14.44
N LYS A 335 63.71 -25.46 -13.21
CA LYS A 335 63.05 -24.71 -12.12
C LYS A 335 62.96 -23.22 -12.44
N HIS A 336 61.89 -22.57 -12.00
CA HIS A 336 61.80 -21.11 -12.12
C HIS A 336 62.75 -20.43 -11.13
N THR A 337 63.48 -19.41 -11.58
CA THR A 337 64.45 -18.68 -10.74
C THR A 337 63.71 -17.64 -9.90
N MET A 338 63.59 -17.88 -8.61
CA MET A 338 63.03 -16.92 -7.65
C MET A 338 64.10 -15.89 -7.26
N GLY A 339 63.69 -14.66 -6.95
CA GLY A 339 64.60 -13.62 -6.42
C GLY A 339 65.17 -13.94 -5.03
N TYR A 340 64.56 -14.88 -4.30
CA TYR A 340 64.99 -15.34 -2.99
C TYR A 340 65.38 -16.81 -3.05
N SER A 341 66.64 -17.10 -2.67
CA SER A 341 67.23 -18.44 -2.76
C SER A 341 66.72 -19.42 -1.70
N PHE A 342 66.14 -18.92 -0.60
CA PHE A 342 65.63 -19.73 0.51
C PHE A 342 64.22 -20.29 0.26
N ILE A 343 63.52 -19.86 -0.79
CA ILE A 343 62.20 -20.38 -1.14
C ILE A 343 62.37 -21.73 -1.84
N THR A 344 61.94 -22.80 -1.18
CA THR A 344 61.99 -24.16 -1.71
C THR A 344 60.82 -24.42 -2.65
N GLN A 345 61.09 -25.07 -3.79
CA GLN A 345 60.08 -25.47 -4.76
C GLN A 345 59.89 -26.99 -4.67
N ARG A 346 58.63 -27.42 -4.53
CA ARG A 346 58.24 -28.82 -4.59
C ARG A 346 57.52 -29.07 -5.91
N TYR A 347 57.84 -30.18 -6.55
CA TYR A 347 57.27 -30.55 -7.84
C TYR A 347 56.39 -31.76 -7.67
N GLN A 348 55.26 -31.75 -8.35
CA GLN A 348 54.41 -32.91 -8.57
C GLN A 348 54.58 -33.32 -10.03
N VAL A 349 54.86 -34.61 -10.24
CA VAL A 349 55.06 -35.20 -11.56
C VAL A 349 53.97 -36.23 -11.76
N GLU A 350 53.27 -36.11 -12.88
CA GLU A 350 52.26 -37.08 -13.30
C GLU A 350 52.67 -37.61 -14.68
N TYR A 351 52.60 -38.93 -14.84
CA TYR A 351 52.89 -39.63 -16.08
C TYR A 351 51.91 -40.78 -16.25
N TRP A 352 51.61 -41.13 -17.49
CA TRP A 352 50.67 -42.19 -17.84
C TRP A 352 51.06 -42.84 -19.15
N GLU A 353 50.65 -44.10 -19.34
CA GLU A 353 50.73 -44.77 -20.63
C GLU A 353 49.70 -44.13 -21.57
N ASN A 354 50.14 -43.76 -22.77
CA ASN A 354 49.27 -43.14 -23.74
C ASN A 354 48.21 -44.18 -24.18
N ASN A 355 46.91 -43.86 -23.96
CA ASN A 355 45.69 -44.66 -24.17
C ASN A 355 44.97 -45.24 -22.92
N GLN A 356 45.24 -44.80 -21.68
CA GLN A 356 44.46 -45.23 -20.49
C GLN A 356 43.64 -44.15 -19.76
N TYR A 357 43.25 -43.06 -20.43
CA TYR A 357 42.10 -42.27 -19.99
C TYR A 357 41.26 -41.82 -21.19
N GLU A 358 40.02 -42.32 -21.24
CA GLU A 358 38.93 -41.62 -21.92
C GLU A 358 38.80 -40.23 -21.28
N LYS A 359 38.79 -39.19 -22.11
CA LYS A 359 38.39 -37.85 -21.69
C LYS A 359 37.01 -37.95 -21.06
N VAL A 360 36.93 -37.85 -19.73
CA VAL A 360 35.68 -37.43 -19.09
C VAL A 360 35.54 -35.94 -19.42
N THR A 361 34.75 -35.68 -20.46
CA THR A 361 34.20 -34.36 -20.80
C THR A 361 33.37 -33.79 -19.67
#